data_AF-A0A1V1P357-F1
#
_entry.id   AF-A0A1V1P357-F1
#
_cell.length_a   1.000
_cell.length_b   1.000
_cell.length_c   1.000
_cell.angle_alpha   90.00
_cell.angle_beta   90.00
_cell.angle_gamma   90.00
#
_symmetry.space_group_name_H-M   'P 1'
#
loop_
_entity.id
_entity.type
_entity.pdbx_description
1 polymer ?
#
loop_
_entity_poly.entity_id
_entity_poly.type
_entity_poly.pdbx_seq_one_letter_code
_entity_poly.pdbx_strand_id
1 'polypeptide(L)'
;MIEKEILKRFYGLRSHYEQLYETLKEERQYLPKGNLDKLQTIVHQIEQDVETINQEREDLVVCLKKFTGNKSPSLEIENLMRFISPMYHQEFYEVYEDVTQLIDDVKRFGKENRFIIEDGLNFIEETMQTVVGVQEKNTTYDKEMKIRKRKPNNLIFSKEV
;
A
#
# COMPACT_ATOMS: atom_id res chain seq x y z
N MET A 1 15.64 6.14 31.08
CA MET A 1 14.57 7.09 30.70
C MET A 1 13.77 6.43 29.59
N ILE A 2 12.48 6.24 29.81
CA ILE A 2 11.56 5.55 28.90
C ILE A 2 11.30 6.42 27.65
N GLU A 3 11.41 7.73 27.80
CA GLU A 3 11.35 8.73 26.74
C GLU A 3 12.42 8.48 25.68
N LYS A 4 13.65 8.16 26.10
CA LYS A 4 14.74 7.79 25.18
C LYS A 4 14.46 6.50 24.43
N GLU A 5 13.78 5.55 25.08
CA GLU A 5 13.40 4.29 24.44
C GLU A 5 12.29 4.51 23.42
N ILE A 6 11.26 5.28 23.76
CA ILE A 6 10.18 5.67 22.83
C ILE A 6 10.76 6.39 21.62
N LEU A 7 11.62 7.38 21.84
CA LEU A 7 12.25 8.17 20.80
C LEU A 7 13.15 7.30 19.89
N LYS A 8 13.93 6.39 20.47
CA LYS A 8 14.72 5.40 19.72
C LYS A 8 13.84 4.49 18.85
N ARG A 9 12.69 4.04 19.37
CA ARG A 9 11.73 3.22 18.62
C ARG A 9 11.10 4.00 17.46
N PHE A 10 10.78 5.28 17.67
CA PHE A 10 10.30 6.16 16.60
C PHE A 10 11.34 6.40 15.51
N TYR A 11 12.63 6.54 15.86
CA TYR A 11 13.70 6.55 14.86
C TYR A 11 13.84 5.22 14.10
N GLY A 12 13.69 4.09 14.78
CA GLY A 12 13.65 2.78 14.13
C GLY A 12 12.49 2.68 13.13
N LEU A 13 11.30 3.08 13.56
CA LEU A 13 10.11 3.13 12.73
C LEU A 13 10.31 4.02 11.50
N ARG A 14 10.91 5.21 11.68
CA ARG A 14 11.30 6.10 10.57
C ARG A 14 12.21 5.38 9.57
N SER A 15 13.27 4.74 10.04
CA SER A 15 14.22 4.02 9.18
C SER A 15 13.55 2.88 8.39
N HIS A 16 12.61 2.15 9.00
CA HIS A 16 11.89 1.08 8.30
C HIS A 16 10.93 1.63 7.24
N TYR A 17 10.26 2.75 7.51
CA TYR A 17 9.44 3.42 6.51
C TYR A 17 10.26 4.03 5.37
N GLU A 18 11.44 4.59 5.65
CA GLU A 18 12.38 5.04 4.61
C GLU A 18 12.83 3.88 3.72
N GLN A 19 13.14 2.72 4.30
CA GLN A 19 13.50 1.52 3.54
C GLN A 19 12.34 1.06 2.65
N LEU A 20 11.13 0.92 3.19
CA LEU A 20 9.94 0.54 2.43
C LEU A 20 9.66 1.54 1.28
N TYR A 21 9.85 2.82 1.54
CA TYR A 21 9.69 3.86 0.54
C TYR A 21 10.67 3.72 -0.63
N GLU A 22 11.94 3.43 -0.35
CA GLU A 22 12.94 3.16 -1.40
C GLU A 22 12.63 1.84 -2.14
N THR A 23 12.17 0.79 -1.46
CA THR A 23 11.71 -0.45 -2.10
C THR A 23 10.56 -0.20 -3.08
N LEU A 24 9.59 0.64 -2.71
CA LEU A 24 8.47 1.01 -3.59
C LEU A 24 8.90 1.90 -4.77
N LYS A 25 9.92 2.74 -4.60
CA LYS A 25 10.52 3.45 -5.74
C LYS A 25 11.22 2.49 -6.68
N GLU A 26 11.93 1.51 -6.15
CA GLU A 26 12.58 0.47 -6.94
C GLU A 26 11.53 -0.31 -7.74
N GLU A 27 10.42 -0.72 -7.12
CA GLU A 27 9.28 -1.37 -7.78
C GLU A 27 8.84 -0.57 -9.01
N ARG A 28 8.61 0.74 -8.82
CA ARG A 28 8.19 1.65 -9.90
C ARG A 28 9.17 1.68 -11.08
N GLN A 29 10.47 1.53 -10.84
CA GLN A 29 11.48 1.53 -11.90
C GLN A 29 11.48 0.23 -12.72
N TYR A 30 11.07 -0.90 -12.13
CA TYR A 30 11.07 -2.20 -12.78
C TYR A 30 9.71 -2.59 -13.36
N LEU A 31 8.60 -2.02 -12.85
CA LEU A 31 7.25 -2.27 -13.35
C LEU A 31 7.13 -2.08 -14.88
N PRO A 32 7.56 -0.94 -15.48
CA PRO A 32 7.45 -0.74 -16.93
C PRO A 32 8.36 -1.67 -17.76
N LYS A 33 9.39 -2.26 -17.13
CA LYS A 33 10.36 -3.14 -17.80
C LYS A 33 9.88 -4.59 -17.86
N GLY A 34 8.81 -4.94 -17.13
CA GLY A 34 8.29 -6.30 -17.07
C GLY A 34 9.30 -7.33 -16.52
N ASN A 35 10.27 -6.89 -15.70
CA ASN A 35 11.27 -7.78 -15.13
C ASN A 35 10.67 -8.55 -13.94
N LEU A 36 10.05 -9.68 -14.22
CA LEU A 36 9.32 -10.48 -13.23
C LEU A 36 10.20 -10.98 -12.09
N ASP A 37 11.43 -11.42 -12.37
CA ASP A 37 12.36 -11.91 -11.34
C ASP A 37 12.70 -10.80 -10.32
N LYS A 38 12.94 -9.58 -10.83
CA LYS A 38 13.19 -8.42 -9.97
C LYS A 38 11.96 -7.99 -9.20
N LEU A 39 10.80 -7.96 -9.85
CA LEU A 39 9.53 -7.63 -9.16
C LEU A 39 9.22 -8.63 -8.06
N GLN A 40 9.45 -9.93 -8.27
CA GLN A 40 9.27 -10.94 -7.24
C GLN A 40 10.18 -10.72 -6.03
N THR A 41 11.45 -10.36 -6.27
CA THR A 41 12.40 -10.03 -5.20
C THR A 41 11.93 -8.81 -4.41
N ILE A 42 11.47 -7.77 -5.11
CA ILE A 42 10.95 -6.53 -4.51
C ILE A 42 9.70 -6.79 -3.68
N VAL A 43 8.77 -7.61 -4.16
CA VAL A 43 7.56 -8.00 -3.39
C VAL A 43 7.96 -8.69 -2.09
N HIS A 44 8.94 -9.59 -2.12
CA HIS A 44 9.41 -10.24 -0.90
C HIS A 44 10.05 -9.24 0.08
N GLN A 45 10.79 -8.25 -0.42
CA GLN A 45 11.35 -7.19 0.42
C GLN A 45 10.24 -6.33 1.04
N ILE A 46 9.20 -5.98 0.28
CA ILE A 46 8.03 -5.25 0.79
C ILE A 46 7.35 -6.03 1.91
N GLU A 47 7.16 -7.34 1.75
CA GLU A 47 6.58 -8.20 2.79
C GLU A 47 7.40 -8.17 4.09
N GLN A 48 8.74 -8.31 3.98
CA GLN A 48 9.66 -8.24 5.12
C GLN A 48 9.65 -6.87 5.80
N ASP A 49 9.67 -5.79 5.02
CA ASP A 49 9.64 -4.41 5.53
C ASP A 49 8.32 -4.16 6.29
N VAL A 50 7.19 -4.62 5.75
CA VAL A 50 5.87 -4.50 6.39
C VAL A 50 5.78 -5.33 7.68
N GLU A 51 6.30 -6.55 7.69
CA GLU A 51 6.37 -7.38 8.90
C GLU A 51 7.18 -6.69 9.99
N THR A 52 8.34 -6.16 9.63
CA THR A 52 9.24 -5.44 10.55
C THR A 52 8.56 -4.18 11.12
N ILE A 53 7.91 -3.39 10.28
CA ILE A 53 7.14 -2.21 10.70
C ILE A 53 6.03 -2.59 11.68
N ASN A 54 5.29 -3.66 11.40
CA ASN A 54 4.21 -4.11 12.27
C ASN A 54 4.74 -4.58 13.63
N GLN A 55 5.84 -5.34 13.64
CA GLN A 55 6.50 -5.76 14.87
C GLN A 55 6.98 -4.56 15.69
N GLU A 56 7.59 -3.56 15.05
CA GLU A 56 8.07 -2.36 15.74
C GLU A 56 6.91 -1.53 16.32
N ARG A 57 5.77 -1.46 15.61
CA ARG A 57 4.55 -0.81 16.12
C ARG A 57 3.96 -1.56 17.32
N GLU A 58 3.94 -2.89 17.28
CA GLU A 58 3.50 -3.71 18.41
C GLU A 58 4.40 -3.52 19.64
N ASP A 59 5.72 -3.53 19.43
CA ASP A 59 6.71 -3.25 20.46
C ASP A 59 6.52 -1.86 21.09
N LEU A 60 6.26 -0.83 20.26
CA LEU A 60 5.94 0.53 20.70
C LEU A 60 4.68 0.54 21.57
N VAL A 61 3.62 -0.13 21.14
CA VAL A 61 2.38 -0.27 21.90
C VAL A 61 2.64 -0.98 23.23
N VAL A 62 3.43 -2.05 23.26
CA VAL A 62 3.81 -2.75 24.49
C VAL A 62 4.63 -1.86 25.42
N CYS A 63 5.57 -1.08 24.89
CA CYS A 63 6.35 -0.12 25.66
C CYS A 63 5.44 0.95 26.30
N LEU A 64 4.52 1.51 25.53
CA LEU A 64 3.56 2.50 26.00
C LEU A 64 2.56 1.92 27.01
N LYS A 65 2.14 0.65 26.87
CA LYS A 65 1.29 -0.05 27.86
C LYS A 65 1.99 -0.14 29.21
N LYS A 66 3.27 -0.52 29.22
CA LYS A 66 4.08 -0.60 30.45
C LYS A 66 4.21 0.77 31.12
N PHE A 67 4.29 1.84 30.34
CA PHE A 67 4.45 3.20 30.87
C PHE A 67 3.14 3.83 31.35
N THR A 68 2.07 3.71 30.57
CA THR A 68 0.80 4.39 30.81
C THR A 68 -0.16 3.58 31.69
N GLY A 69 0.09 2.27 31.86
CA GLY A 69 -0.83 1.36 32.56
C GLY A 69 -2.13 1.07 31.79
N ASN A 70 -2.31 1.67 30.62
CA ASN A 70 -3.51 1.51 29.80
C ASN A 70 -3.47 0.21 29.01
N LYS A 71 -4.61 -0.47 28.87
CA LYS A 71 -4.72 -1.71 28.06
C LYS A 71 -4.60 -1.46 26.55
N SER A 72 -4.86 -0.23 26.11
CA SER A 72 -4.81 0.21 24.71
C SER A 72 -4.35 1.67 24.61
N PRO A 73 -3.04 1.95 24.66
CA PRO A 73 -2.51 3.30 24.46
C PRO A 73 -2.71 3.74 23.00
N SER A 74 -3.08 5.01 22.81
CA SER A 74 -3.16 5.64 21.49
C SER A 74 -1.76 6.07 21.01
N LEU A 75 -1.50 5.91 19.72
CA LEU A 75 -0.29 6.41 19.05
C LEU A 75 -0.47 7.83 18.47
N GLU A 76 -1.55 8.51 18.82
CA GLU A 76 -1.76 9.91 18.45
C GLU A 76 -0.78 10.81 19.21
N ILE A 77 -0.21 11.78 18.50
CA ILE A 77 0.79 12.69 19.04
C ILE A 77 0.32 13.39 20.32
N GLU A 78 -0.94 13.82 20.38
CA GLU A 78 -1.52 14.50 21.56
C GLU A 78 -1.50 13.62 22.81
N ASN A 79 -1.67 12.32 22.64
CA ASN A 79 -1.63 11.37 23.74
C ASN A 79 -0.19 11.07 24.15
N LEU A 80 0.73 10.93 23.19
CA LEU A 80 2.14 10.66 23.44
C LEU A 80 2.85 11.84 24.12
N MET A 81 2.55 13.08 23.70
CA MET A 81 3.16 14.29 24.27
C MET A 81 2.85 14.49 25.76
N ARG A 82 1.71 14.00 26.25
CA ARG A 82 1.34 14.06 27.69
C ARG A 82 2.27 13.23 28.57
N PHE A 83 2.93 12.23 27.99
CA PHE A 83 3.76 11.25 28.68
C PHE A 83 5.26 11.53 28.53
N ILE A 84 5.63 12.42 27.62
CA ILE A 84 7.01 12.79 27.34
C ILE A 84 7.33 14.07 28.10
N SER A 85 8.53 14.13 28.68
CA SER A 85 9.02 15.36 29.33
C SER A 85 9.14 16.50 28.31
N PRO A 86 8.79 17.75 28.68
CA PRO A 86 8.90 18.93 27.80
C PRO A 86 10.26 19.10 27.12
N MET A 87 11.33 18.61 27.77
CA MET A 87 12.69 18.64 27.22
C MET A 87 12.84 17.87 25.90
N TYR A 88 12.02 16.85 25.66
CA TYR A 88 12.08 16.00 24.45
C TYR A 88 10.93 16.27 23.48
N HIS A 89 10.04 17.24 23.77
CA HIS A 89 8.85 17.48 22.93
C HIS A 89 9.21 17.87 21.51
N GLN A 90 10.19 18.75 21.32
CA GLN A 90 10.57 19.18 19.98
C GLN A 90 11.13 18.02 19.15
N GLU A 91 12.10 17.29 19.69
CA GLU A 91 12.73 16.14 19.01
C GLU A 91 11.70 15.06 18.69
N PHE A 92 10.80 14.76 19.63
CA PHE A 92 9.74 13.79 19.41
C PHE A 92 8.74 14.25 18.32
N TYR A 93 8.39 15.54 18.32
CA TYR A 93 7.48 16.11 17.32
C TYR A 93 8.05 15.98 15.91
N GLU A 94 9.33 16.37 15.73
CA GLU A 94 10.02 16.28 14.44
C GLU A 94 10.04 14.84 13.90
N VAL A 95 10.43 13.86 14.73
CA VAL A 95 10.46 12.46 14.32
C VAL A 95 9.06 11.91 14.03
N TYR A 96 8.05 12.33 14.80
CA TYR A 96 6.68 11.92 14.57
C TYR A 96 6.14 12.45 13.24
N GLU A 97 6.38 13.72 12.93
CA GLU A 97 6.01 14.31 11.64
C GLU A 97 6.70 13.60 10.48
N ASP A 98 8.01 13.34 10.59
CA ASP A 98 8.77 12.61 9.57
C ASP A 98 8.16 11.22 9.28
N VAL A 99 7.87 10.45 10.33
CA VAL A 99 7.22 9.13 10.21
C VAL A 99 5.85 9.25 9.56
N THR A 100 5.08 10.27 9.93
CA THR A 100 3.73 10.49 9.39
C THR A 100 3.78 10.84 7.91
N GLN A 101 4.70 11.71 7.50
CA GLN A 101 4.94 12.06 6.11
C GLN A 101 5.38 10.82 5.30
N LEU A 102 6.31 10.01 5.82
CA LEU A 102 6.74 8.78 5.16
C LEU A 102 5.60 7.78 4.99
N ILE A 103 4.72 7.64 5.98
CA ILE A 103 3.53 6.78 5.87
C ILE A 103 2.66 7.22 4.70
N ASP A 104 2.44 8.53 4.54
CA ASP A 104 1.60 9.06 3.46
C ASP A 104 2.28 8.92 2.09
N ASP A 105 3.60 9.12 2.03
CA ASP A 105 4.40 8.88 0.83
C ASP A 105 4.37 7.40 0.42
N VAL A 106 4.55 6.46 1.35
CA VAL A 106 4.44 5.01 1.12
C VAL A 106 3.06 4.64 0.60
N LYS A 107 1.98 5.15 1.21
CA LYS A 107 0.60 4.94 0.72
C LYS A 107 0.41 5.47 -0.70
N ARG A 108 0.94 6.66 -0.99
CA ARG A 108 0.86 7.27 -2.33
C ARG A 108 1.58 6.40 -3.35
N PHE A 109 2.82 6.01 -3.09
CA PHE A 109 3.60 5.14 -3.98
C PHE A 109 2.93 3.79 -4.19
N GLY A 110 2.45 3.14 -3.12
CA GLY A 110 1.72 1.87 -3.25
C GLY A 110 0.47 2.00 -4.13
N LYS A 111 -0.27 3.10 -4.02
CA LYS A 111 -1.43 3.37 -4.88
C LYS A 111 -1.04 3.60 -6.34
N GLU A 112 0.01 4.37 -6.59
CA GLU A 112 0.52 4.65 -7.93
C GLU A 112 1.06 3.38 -8.61
N ASN A 113 1.85 2.57 -7.90
CA ASN A 113 2.39 1.31 -8.42
C ASN A 113 1.27 0.32 -8.74
N ARG A 114 0.28 0.20 -7.85
CA ARG A 114 -0.91 -0.62 -8.10
C ARG A 114 -1.67 -0.15 -9.35
N PHE A 115 -1.86 1.15 -9.53
CA PHE A 115 -2.51 1.68 -10.73
C PHE A 115 -1.77 1.28 -12.01
N ILE A 116 -0.43 1.35 -12.02
CA ILE A 116 0.40 0.94 -13.18
C ILE A 116 0.20 -0.55 -13.48
N ILE A 117 0.16 -1.40 -12.45
CA ILE A 117 -0.07 -2.85 -12.61
C ILE A 117 -1.45 -3.11 -13.20
N GLU A 118 -2.49 -2.49 -12.65
CA GLU A 118 -3.88 -2.65 -13.10
C GLU A 118 -4.03 -2.18 -14.57
N ASP A 119 -3.47 -1.03 -14.92
CA ASP A 119 -3.47 -0.50 -16.28
C ASP A 119 -2.74 -1.43 -17.27
N GLY A 120 -1.57 -1.93 -16.88
CA GLY A 120 -0.80 -2.89 -17.69
C GLY A 120 -1.53 -4.21 -17.91
N LEU A 121 -2.21 -4.74 -16.88
CA LEU A 121 -3.01 -5.96 -17.00
C LEU A 121 -4.22 -5.76 -17.92
N ASN A 122 -4.91 -4.62 -17.81
CA ASN A 122 -6.02 -4.28 -18.69
C ASN A 122 -5.57 -4.19 -20.16
N PHE A 123 -4.41 -3.57 -20.41
CA PHE A 123 -3.83 -3.51 -21.76
C PHE A 123 -3.53 -4.89 -22.34
N ILE A 124 -2.97 -5.79 -21.53
CA ILE A 124 -2.70 -7.18 -21.93
C ILE A 124 -4.03 -7.90 -22.23
N GLU A 125 -5.06 -7.72 -21.40
CA GLU A 125 -6.38 -8.31 -21.61
C GLU A 125 -7.02 -7.83 -22.92
N GLU A 126 -7.05 -6.52 -23.18
CA GLU A 126 -7.58 -5.94 -24.43
C GLU A 126 -6.81 -6.45 -25.66
N THR A 127 -5.48 -6.58 -25.55
CA THR A 127 -4.64 -7.13 -26.61
C THR A 127 -4.98 -8.59 -26.86
N MET A 128 -5.15 -9.41 -25.81
CA MET A 128 -5.56 -10.81 -25.95
C MET A 128 -6.96 -10.93 -26.56
N GLN A 129 -7.93 -10.11 -26.16
CA GLN A 129 -9.27 -10.10 -26.75
C GLN A 129 -9.22 -9.80 -28.25
N THR A 130 -8.37 -8.86 -28.66
CA THR A 130 -8.12 -8.53 -30.07
C THR A 130 -7.53 -9.72 -30.83
N VAL A 131 -6.52 -10.38 -30.27
CA VAL A 131 -5.83 -11.54 -30.90
C VAL A 131 -6.75 -12.76 -31.01
N VAL A 132 -7.52 -13.06 -29.96
CA VAL A 132 -8.47 -14.19 -29.94
C VAL A 132 -9.67 -13.94 -30.87
N GLY A 133 -9.79 -12.73 -31.45
CA GLY A 133 -10.87 -12.40 -32.36
C GLY A 133 -12.22 -12.35 -31.65
N VAL A 134 -12.24 -12.16 -30.32
CA VAL A 134 -13.45 -11.80 -29.59
C VAL A 134 -13.72 -10.35 -29.96
N GLN A 135 -14.27 -10.15 -31.16
CA GLN A 135 -14.87 -8.88 -31.53
C GLN A 135 -15.85 -8.53 -30.41
N GLU A 136 -15.68 -7.32 -29.85
CA GLU A 136 -16.74 -6.69 -29.08
C GLU A 136 -18.06 -6.93 -29.82
N LYS A 137 -18.95 -7.64 -29.12
CA LYS A 137 -20.30 -8.00 -29.52
C LYS A 137 -20.81 -7.10 -30.64
N ASN A 138 -21.03 -7.68 -31.83
CA ASN A 138 -21.87 -7.17 -32.91
C ASN A 138 -22.73 -5.98 -32.46
N THR A 139 -22.22 -4.76 -32.60
CA THR A 139 -23.03 -3.56 -32.59
C THR A 139 -23.83 -3.61 -33.88
N THR A 140 -24.93 -4.37 -33.86
CA THR A 140 -25.96 -4.23 -34.87
C THR A 140 -26.54 -2.83 -34.70
N TYR A 141 -26.24 -1.96 -35.67
CA TYR A 141 -27.00 -0.75 -35.87
C TYR A 141 -28.42 -1.17 -36.24
N ASP A 142 -29.38 -0.94 -35.35
CA ASP A 142 -30.78 -0.87 -35.78
C ASP A 142 -30.94 0.38 -36.66
N LYS A 143 -31.92 0.39 -37.55
CA LYS A 143 -32.20 1.44 -38.56
C LYS A 143 -32.36 2.86 -37.98
N GLU A 144 -32.33 3.02 -36.65
CA GLU A 144 -32.46 4.29 -35.91
C GLU A 144 -31.16 4.77 -35.21
N MET A 145 -29.99 4.17 -35.43
CA MET A 145 -28.68 4.62 -34.88
C MET A 145 -28.65 4.89 -33.36
N LYS A 146 -29.36 4.11 -32.53
CA LYS A 146 -29.26 4.20 -31.06
C LYS A 146 -28.44 3.03 -30.49
N ILE A 147 -27.31 3.33 -29.87
CA ILE A 147 -26.46 2.35 -29.18
C ILE A 147 -27.22 1.83 -27.95
N ARG A 148 -27.56 0.54 -27.94
CA ARG A 148 -28.01 -0.15 -26.71
C ARG A 148 -26.86 -0.98 -26.15
N LYS A 149 -26.28 -0.56 -25.01
CA LYS A 149 -25.48 -1.45 -24.16
C LYS A 149 -26.41 -2.52 -23.59
N ARG A 150 -26.35 -3.76 -24.10
CA ARG A 150 -27.04 -4.90 -23.47
C ARG A 150 -26.33 -5.26 -22.17
N LYS A 151 -27.08 -5.27 -21.06
CA LYS A 151 -26.65 -5.84 -19.77
C LYS A 151 -26.21 -7.31 -19.95
N PRO A 152 -25.25 -7.81 -19.16
CA PRO A 152 -24.80 -9.19 -19.28
C PRO A 152 -25.93 -10.13 -18.84
N ASN A 153 -26.37 -10.99 -19.75
CA ASN A 153 -27.24 -12.11 -19.41
C ASN A 153 -26.35 -13.23 -18.87
N ASN A 154 -26.51 -13.53 -17.58
CA ASN A 154 -26.15 -14.81 -17.00
C ASN A 154 -27.09 -15.88 -17.58
N LEU A 155 -26.61 -16.64 -18.57
CA LEU A 155 -27.22 -17.89 -19.02
C LEU A 155 -26.08 -18.91 -19.03
N ILE A 156 -25.85 -19.57 -17.89
CA ILE A 156 -26.29 -20.96 -17.63
C ILE A 156 -25.88 -21.86 -18.81
N PHE A 157 -24.72 -22.52 -18.64
CA PHE A 157 -24.38 -23.71 -19.38
C PHE A 157 -25.44 -24.78 -19.13
N SER A 158 -26.34 -24.95 -20.08
CA SER A 158 -27.11 -26.17 -20.27
C SER A 158 -26.78 -26.74 -21.65
N LYS A 159 -25.90 -27.77 -21.66
CA LYS A 159 -26.11 -29.13 -22.24
C LYS A 159 -26.48 -29.19 -23.75
N GLU A 160 -25.90 -29.98 -24.66
CA GLU A 160 -25.31 -31.35 -24.68
C GLU A 160 -24.48 -31.55 -25.97
N VAL A 161 -23.47 -32.43 -25.96
CA VAL A 161 -23.42 -33.71 -26.71
C VAL A 161 -22.68 -34.73 -25.84
#